data_AF-A0A961SUQ1-F1
#
_entry.id   AF-A0A961SUQ1-F1
#
_cell.length_a   1.000
_cell.length_b   1.000
_cell.length_c   1.000
_cell.angle_alpha   90.00
_cell.angle_beta   90.00
_cell.angle_gamma   90.00
#
_symmetry.space_group_name_H-M   'P 1'
#
loop_
_entity.id
_entity.type
_entity.pdbx_description
1 polymer ?
#
loop_
_entity_poly.entity_id
_entity_poly.type
_entity_poly.pdbx_seq_one_letter_code
_entity_poly.pdbx_strand_id
1 'polypeptide(L)'
;MEDLSNWKARPAPAQVTLKGRYVTVEPYIRAEHAEALWKALGERGTNERLRYFAAPDFADTAEFADWLDKVGQSGWLTEVFRDNATGEIVGMANYMRADPANGVVEVGGVAHGRSMARSPLSTEVHYLMARHVFDDLGYRRYEWKCDNGNDASKVTAGRLGFSFEGVFRKHMLSRGKNRDTAWFSMIDDEWPRLRTAFEAWLEPSNFNADGSQKMRLEEIRNTLPR
;
A
#
# COMPACT_ATOMS: atom_id res chain seq x y z
N MET A 1 -21.76 4.62 -21.84
CA MET A 1 -20.29 4.68 -21.99
C MET A 1 -19.91 6.11 -21.68
N GLU A 2 -19.03 6.33 -20.71
CA GLU A 2 -18.54 7.67 -20.39
C GLU A 2 -17.75 8.23 -21.60
N ASP A 3 -17.95 9.49 -21.97
CA ASP A 3 -17.17 10.11 -23.03
C ASP A 3 -15.79 10.53 -22.50
N LEU A 4 -14.76 9.85 -22.97
CA LEU A 4 -13.37 10.07 -22.59
C LEU A 4 -12.54 10.60 -23.77
N SER A 5 -13.19 11.20 -24.77
CA SER A 5 -12.53 11.75 -25.97
C SER A 5 -11.48 12.82 -25.65
N ASN A 6 -11.62 13.50 -24.50
CA ASN A 6 -10.67 14.48 -23.98
C ASN A 6 -9.67 13.91 -22.95
N TRP A 7 -9.62 12.59 -22.75
CA TRP A 7 -8.67 11.99 -21.83
C TRP A 7 -7.23 12.30 -22.24
N LYS A 8 -6.39 12.56 -21.25
CA LYS A 8 -4.95 12.79 -21.42
C LYS A 8 -4.18 11.88 -20.48
N ALA A 9 -3.00 11.45 -20.90
CA ALA A 9 -2.09 10.76 -20.00
C ALA A 9 -1.88 11.57 -18.71
N ARG A 10 -1.81 10.88 -17.58
CA ARG A 10 -1.50 11.46 -16.29
C ARG A 10 0.01 11.61 -16.11
N PRO A 11 0.48 12.45 -15.16
CA PRO A 11 1.89 12.46 -14.79
C PRO A 11 2.33 11.05 -14.35
N ALA A 12 3.52 10.62 -14.74
CA ALA A 12 4.09 9.40 -14.16
C ALA A 12 4.29 9.61 -12.65
N PRO A 13 4.04 8.60 -11.80
CA PRO A 13 4.36 8.74 -10.38
C PRO A 13 5.87 8.93 -10.23
N ALA A 14 6.25 9.65 -9.18
CA ALA A 14 7.62 9.81 -8.74
C ALA A 14 7.67 9.51 -7.23
N GLN A 15 8.88 9.31 -6.71
CA GLN A 15 9.03 9.21 -5.26
C GLN A 15 8.54 10.50 -4.59
N VAL A 16 7.79 10.38 -3.49
CA VAL A 16 7.06 11.51 -2.90
C VAL A 16 6.98 11.41 -1.38
N THR A 17 7.15 12.55 -0.71
CA THR A 17 6.88 12.66 0.73
C THR A 17 5.42 13.05 0.98
N LEU A 18 4.67 12.17 1.67
CA LEU A 18 3.27 12.40 2.03
C LEU A 18 3.16 12.43 3.55
N LYS A 19 2.80 13.60 4.10
CA LYS A 19 2.68 13.82 5.54
C LYS A 19 1.26 13.57 6.01
N GLY A 20 1.09 12.61 6.91
CA GLY A 20 -0.14 12.37 7.66
C GLY A 20 -0.06 12.88 9.11
N ARG A 21 -1.08 12.54 9.89
CA ARG A 21 -1.16 12.80 11.33
C ARG A 21 -0.29 11.83 12.12
N TYR A 22 -0.38 10.53 11.83
CA TYR A 22 0.30 9.45 12.53
C TYR A 22 1.54 8.96 11.81
N VAL A 23 1.55 8.95 10.48
CA VAL A 23 2.64 8.43 9.65
C VAL A 23 3.05 9.44 8.57
N THR A 24 4.34 9.45 8.25
CA THR A 24 4.87 10.08 7.04
C THR A 24 5.32 8.98 6.08
N VAL A 25 4.84 9.03 4.84
CA VAL A 25 5.37 8.24 3.72
C VAL A 25 6.51 9.05 3.11
N GLU A 26 7.68 8.45 2.90
CA GLU A 26 8.83 9.15 2.34
C GLU A 26 9.70 8.26 1.45
N PRO A 27 10.44 8.86 0.49
CA PRO A 27 11.27 8.10 -0.44
C PRO A 27 12.24 7.18 0.27
N TYR A 28 12.34 5.92 -0.20
CA TYR A 28 13.40 5.04 0.27
C TYR A 28 14.78 5.57 -0.14
N ILE A 29 15.66 5.76 0.84
CA ILE A 29 17.06 6.11 0.67
C ILE A 29 17.88 5.02 1.35
N ARG A 30 18.64 4.24 0.57
CA ARG A 30 19.36 3.06 1.05
C ARG A 30 20.19 3.33 2.30
N ALA A 31 21.02 4.38 2.26
CA ALA A 31 21.94 4.73 3.33
C ALA A 31 21.23 5.12 4.64
N GLU A 32 19.99 5.61 4.56
CA GLU A 32 19.24 6.10 5.71
C GLU A 32 18.27 5.05 6.25
N HIS A 33 17.69 4.23 5.37
CA HIS A 33 16.49 3.45 5.70
C HIS A 33 16.72 1.94 5.72
N ALA A 34 17.74 1.40 5.04
CA ALA A 34 17.88 -0.04 4.85
C ALA A 34 17.88 -0.82 6.18
N GLU A 35 18.73 -0.41 7.12
CA GLU A 35 18.89 -1.08 8.41
C GLU A 35 17.62 -0.97 9.27
N ALA A 36 17.05 0.23 9.37
CA ALA A 36 15.85 0.48 10.15
C ALA A 36 14.63 -0.28 9.58
N LEU A 37 14.49 -0.31 8.26
CA LEU A 37 13.41 -1.04 7.59
C LEU A 37 13.57 -2.54 7.77
N TRP A 38 14.77 -3.09 7.57
CA TRP A 38 15.05 -4.51 7.79
C TRP A 38 14.71 -4.93 9.23
N LYS A 39 15.09 -4.08 10.19
CA LYS A 39 14.72 -4.23 11.60
C LYS A 39 13.21 -4.25 11.84
N ALA A 40 12.49 -3.27 11.31
CA ALA A 40 11.04 -3.18 11.46
C ALA A 40 10.30 -4.41 10.92
N LEU A 41 10.84 -5.04 9.87
CA LEU A 41 10.28 -6.22 9.23
C LEU A 41 10.65 -7.54 9.91
N GLY A 42 11.56 -7.52 10.90
CA GLY A 42 11.83 -8.65 11.79
C GLY A 42 13.19 -9.33 11.63
N GLU A 43 14.15 -8.69 10.94
CA GLU A 43 15.58 -9.03 10.93
C GLU A 43 15.97 -10.45 10.47
N ARG A 44 15.03 -11.24 9.93
CA ARG A 44 15.26 -12.65 9.59
C ARG A 44 14.50 -13.07 8.36
N GLY A 45 15.25 -13.46 7.32
CA GLY A 45 14.80 -14.32 6.23
C GLY A 45 13.47 -13.91 5.59
N THR A 46 12.81 -14.88 4.99
CA THR A 46 11.37 -14.76 4.73
C THR A 46 10.59 -15.04 6.00
N ASN A 47 10.28 -13.98 6.73
CA ASN A 47 9.34 -14.05 7.83
C ASN A 47 7.89 -13.89 7.33
N GLU A 48 6.92 -14.00 8.24
CA GLU A 48 5.49 -13.92 7.92
C GLU A 48 5.10 -12.66 7.12
N ARG A 49 5.83 -11.55 7.27
CA ARG A 49 5.55 -10.27 6.58
C ARG A 49 6.03 -10.26 5.13
N LEU A 50 7.09 -11.02 4.82
CA LEU A 50 7.68 -11.11 3.49
C LEU A 50 7.31 -12.39 2.75
N ARG A 51 6.60 -13.32 3.41
CA ARG A 51 6.20 -14.64 2.91
C ARG A 51 5.63 -14.65 1.49
N TYR A 52 4.87 -13.62 1.12
CA TYR A 52 4.19 -13.55 -0.17
C TYR A 52 4.90 -12.67 -1.21
N PHE A 53 6.08 -12.16 -0.90
CA PHE A 53 6.91 -11.47 -1.88
C PHE A 53 7.43 -12.51 -2.86
N ALA A 54 7.39 -12.18 -4.15
CA ALA A 54 7.95 -13.03 -5.20
C ALA A 54 9.49 -13.06 -5.18
N ALA A 55 10.11 -12.19 -4.38
CA ALA A 55 11.55 -12.14 -4.15
C ALA A 55 12.06 -13.41 -3.44
N PRO A 56 13.35 -13.77 -3.60
CA PRO A 56 14.04 -14.75 -2.77
C PRO A 56 14.00 -14.41 -1.27
N ASP A 57 14.47 -15.33 -0.43
CA ASP A 57 14.77 -15.04 0.97
C ASP A 57 15.95 -14.07 1.06
N PHE A 58 15.93 -13.18 2.06
CA PHE A 58 17.02 -12.25 2.34
C PHE A 58 17.76 -12.69 3.61
N ALA A 59 19.06 -12.91 3.53
CA ALA A 59 19.89 -13.32 4.66
C ALA A 59 20.17 -12.15 5.62
N ASP A 60 20.31 -10.94 5.10
CA ASP A 60 20.69 -9.75 5.85
C ASP A 60 20.14 -8.46 5.22
N THR A 61 20.45 -7.33 5.86
CA THR A 61 20.09 -5.98 5.37
C THR A 61 20.63 -5.71 3.97
N ALA A 62 21.84 -6.19 3.64
CA ALA A 62 22.49 -5.89 2.37
C ALA A 62 21.76 -6.56 1.21
N GLU A 63 21.42 -7.84 1.33
CA GLU A 63 20.63 -8.54 0.31
C GLU A 63 19.23 -7.93 0.12
N PHE A 64 18.60 -7.52 1.22
CA PHE A 64 17.30 -6.83 1.16
C PHE A 64 17.39 -5.47 0.44
N ALA A 65 18.43 -4.69 0.76
CA ALA A 65 18.68 -3.41 0.11
C ALA A 65 19.04 -3.56 -1.38
N ASP A 66 19.84 -4.58 -1.74
CA ASP A 66 20.18 -4.89 -3.12
C ASP A 66 18.94 -5.26 -3.94
N TRP A 67 17.98 -5.97 -3.32
CA TRP A 67 16.69 -6.23 -3.94
C TRP A 67 15.87 -4.95 -4.14
N LEU A 68 15.81 -4.06 -3.15
CA LEU A 68 15.13 -2.76 -3.27
C LEU A 68 15.72 -1.90 -4.40
N ASP A 69 17.06 -1.83 -4.50
CA ASP A 69 17.74 -1.11 -5.58
C ASP A 69 17.41 -1.72 -6.95
N LYS A 70 17.39 -3.05 -7.05
CA LYS A 70 17.06 -3.77 -8.29
C LYS A 70 15.62 -3.53 -8.74
N VAL A 71 14.64 -3.54 -7.82
CA VAL A 71 13.25 -3.23 -8.19
C VAL A 71 13.10 -1.75 -8.53
N GLY A 72 13.85 -0.86 -7.87
CA GLY A 72 13.95 0.56 -8.23
C GLY A 72 14.39 0.77 -9.68
N GLN A 73 15.43 0.05 -10.12
CA GLN A 73 15.90 0.06 -11.51
C GLN A 73 14.86 -0.46 -12.51
N SER A 74 13.90 -1.27 -12.07
CA SER A 74 12.77 -1.76 -12.90
C SER A 74 11.57 -0.81 -12.94
N GLY A 75 11.69 0.37 -12.31
CA GLY A 75 10.65 1.40 -12.28
C GLY A 75 9.69 1.30 -11.10
N TRP A 76 9.98 0.48 -10.08
CA TRP A 76 9.23 0.53 -8.82
C TRP A 76 9.67 1.75 -8.03
N LEU A 77 8.72 2.41 -7.38
CA LEU A 77 8.98 3.58 -6.54
C LEU A 77 8.75 3.17 -5.10
N THR A 78 9.84 2.79 -4.44
CA THR A 78 9.83 2.37 -3.04
C THR A 78 9.66 3.58 -2.13
N GLU A 79 8.66 3.51 -1.27
CA GLU A 79 8.40 4.44 -0.18
C GLU A 79 8.52 3.70 1.16
N VAL A 80 9.05 4.38 2.17
CA VAL A 80 9.09 3.90 3.56
C VAL A 80 8.13 4.70 4.44
N PHE A 81 7.75 4.08 5.55
CA PHE A 81 6.77 4.63 6.47
C PHE A 81 7.46 5.00 7.77
N ARG A 82 7.43 6.28 8.12
CA ARG A 82 7.96 6.81 9.38
C ARG A 82 6.81 7.10 10.33
N ASP A 83 6.82 6.46 11.50
CA ASP A 83 5.89 6.80 12.58
C ASP A 83 6.24 8.20 13.12
N ASN A 84 5.29 9.13 13.06
CA ASN A 84 5.51 10.52 13.47
C ASN A 84 5.70 10.65 15.00
N ALA A 85 5.19 9.69 15.80
CA ALA A 85 5.29 9.74 17.25
C ALA A 85 6.68 9.30 17.73
N THR A 86 7.28 8.31 17.06
CA THR A 86 8.54 7.68 17.49
C THR A 86 9.73 8.07 16.61
N GLY A 87 9.48 8.52 15.38
CA GLY A 87 10.51 8.75 14.36
C GLY A 87 11.03 7.47 13.70
N GLU A 88 10.53 6.29 14.09
CA GLU A 88 10.99 5.00 13.58
C GLU A 88 10.46 4.70 12.19
N ILE A 89 11.27 4.00 11.37
CA ILE A 89 10.78 3.36 10.15
C ILE A 89 9.99 2.12 10.53
N VAL A 90 8.75 2.01 10.06
CA VAL A 90 7.80 0.97 10.49
C VAL A 90 7.27 0.11 9.34
N GLY A 91 7.60 0.41 8.09
CA GLY A 91 7.19 -0.41 6.94
C GLY A 91 7.52 0.23 5.59
N MET A 92 7.01 -0.38 4.52
CA MET A 92 7.19 0.07 3.15
C MET A 92 6.05 -0.34 2.22
N ALA A 93 5.95 0.34 1.08
CA ALA A 93 5.23 -0.11 -0.10
C ALA A 93 5.86 0.51 -1.36
N ASN A 94 5.38 0.08 -2.52
CA ASN A 94 5.84 0.58 -3.81
C ASN A 94 4.66 1.07 -4.64
N TYR A 95 4.82 2.17 -5.37
CA TYR A 95 4.09 2.34 -6.62
C TYR A 95 4.79 1.53 -7.70
N MET A 96 4.04 0.70 -8.42
CA MET A 96 4.58 -0.17 -9.45
C MET A 96 3.58 -0.36 -10.59
N ARG A 97 4.07 -0.88 -11.72
CA ARG A 97 3.27 -1.14 -12.93
C ARG A 97 2.41 0.07 -13.34
N ALA A 98 2.99 1.26 -13.24
CA ALA A 98 2.32 2.48 -13.63
C ALA A 98 2.07 2.49 -15.14
N ASP A 99 0.85 2.84 -15.50
CA ASP A 99 0.41 3.10 -16.86
C ASP A 99 -0.20 4.51 -16.90
N PRO A 100 0.64 5.55 -17.05
CA PRO A 100 0.16 6.93 -17.05
C PRO A 100 -0.76 7.23 -18.24
N ALA A 101 -0.61 6.50 -19.35
CA ALA A 101 -1.46 6.67 -20.53
C ALA A 101 -2.92 6.33 -20.21
N ASN A 102 -3.15 5.31 -19.38
CA ASN A 102 -4.50 4.91 -18.94
C ASN A 102 -4.84 5.39 -17.52
N GLY A 103 -3.92 6.03 -16.81
CA GLY A 103 -4.13 6.49 -15.43
C GLY A 103 -4.31 5.33 -14.46
N VAL A 104 -3.49 4.28 -14.59
CA VAL A 104 -3.52 3.08 -13.74
C VAL A 104 -2.20 2.95 -12.98
N VAL A 105 -2.25 2.61 -11.71
CA VAL A 105 -1.05 2.29 -10.92
C VAL A 105 -1.38 1.26 -9.85
N GLU A 106 -0.41 0.42 -9.52
CA GLU A 106 -0.52 -0.58 -8.46
C GLU A 106 0.24 -0.13 -7.22
N VAL A 107 -0.36 -0.38 -6.05
CA VAL A 107 0.38 -0.46 -4.78
C VAL A 107 0.74 -1.90 -4.47
N GLY A 108 2.04 -2.16 -4.36
CA GLY A 108 2.56 -3.51 -4.21
C GLY A 108 3.83 -3.55 -3.39
N GLY A 109 4.31 -4.77 -3.11
CA GLY A 109 5.42 -4.96 -2.17
C GLY A 109 5.16 -4.32 -0.81
N VAL A 110 3.90 -4.34 -0.35
CA VAL A 110 3.49 -3.78 0.95
C VAL A 110 4.02 -4.67 2.05
N ALA A 111 4.79 -4.11 2.98
CA ALA A 111 5.25 -4.79 4.18
C ALA A 111 5.07 -3.88 5.40
N HIS A 112 4.28 -4.36 6.37
CA HIS A 112 4.02 -3.67 7.62
C HIS A 112 4.84 -4.28 8.75
N GLY A 113 5.66 -3.47 9.41
CA GLY A 113 6.34 -3.84 10.64
C GLY A 113 5.37 -4.10 11.78
N ARG A 114 5.86 -4.70 12.87
CA ARG A 114 5.00 -5.14 13.98
C ARG A 114 4.21 -4.01 14.63
N SER A 115 4.79 -2.81 14.74
CA SER A 115 4.16 -1.62 15.33
C SER A 115 2.97 -1.08 14.54
N MET A 116 2.86 -1.43 13.25
CA MET A 116 1.72 -1.04 12.41
C MET A 116 0.48 -1.92 12.63
N ALA A 117 0.64 -3.09 13.23
CA ALA A 117 -0.46 -4.03 13.41
C ALA A 117 -1.52 -3.44 14.35
N ARG A 118 -2.78 -3.37 13.87
CA ARG A 118 -3.92 -2.82 14.61
C ARG A 118 -3.72 -1.36 15.06
N SER A 119 -2.93 -0.58 14.31
CA SER A 119 -2.73 0.85 14.60
C SER A 119 -3.20 1.75 13.44
N PRO A 120 -3.45 3.05 13.70
CA PRO A 120 -3.80 4.02 12.67
C PRO A 120 -2.76 4.14 11.56
N LEU A 121 -1.47 3.89 11.87
CA LEU A 121 -0.36 3.90 10.92
C LEU A 121 -0.67 3.09 9.65
N SER A 122 -1.15 1.85 9.83
CA SER A 122 -1.47 0.94 8.72
C SER A 122 -2.59 1.42 7.82
N THR A 123 -3.50 2.23 8.33
CA THR A 123 -4.64 2.74 7.55
C THR A 123 -4.27 4.07 6.91
N GLU A 124 -3.61 4.96 7.65
CA GLU A 124 -3.22 6.27 7.15
C GLU A 124 -2.22 6.15 6.00
N VAL A 125 -1.32 5.18 6.03
CA VAL A 125 -0.35 4.99 4.95
C VAL A 125 -1.03 4.70 3.61
N HIS A 126 -2.04 3.83 3.61
CA HIS A 126 -2.79 3.50 2.41
C HIS A 126 -3.73 4.62 1.99
N TYR A 127 -4.27 5.36 2.95
CA TYR A 127 -5.02 6.59 2.66
C TYR A 127 -4.14 7.62 1.94
N LEU A 128 -2.95 7.93 2.47
CA LEU A 128 -2.03 8.90 1.89
C LEU A 128 -1.63 8.51 0.47
N MET A 129 -1.29 7.23 0.26
CA MET A 129 -0.87 6.76 -1.06
C MET A 129 -2.03 6.78 -2.06
N ALA A 130 -3.24 6.34 -1.67
CA ALA A 130 -4.42 6.44 -2.52
C ALA A 130 -4.77 7.90 -2.84
N ARG A 131 -4.72 8.79 -1.84
CA ARG A 131 -4.96 10.23 -2.01
C ARG A 131 -4.00 10.83 -3.02
N HIS A 132 -2.72 10.50 -2.96
CA HIS A 132 -1.76 11.00 -3.93
C HIS A 132 -2.12 10.56 -5.36
N VAL A 133 -2.47 9.29 -5.54
CA VAL A 133 -2.85 8.73 -6.84
C VAL A 133 -4.08 9.42 -7.43
N PHE A 134 -5.13 9.62 -6.64
CA PHE A 134 -6.38 10.21 -7.11
C PHE A 134 -6.37 11.73 -7.13
N ASP A 135 -6.00 12.38 -6.03
CA ASP A 135 -6.14 13.83 -5.86
C ASP A 135 -4.99 14.60 -6.53
N ASP A 136 -3.76 14.10 -6.45
CA ASP A 136 -2.59 14.82 -6.97
C ASP A 136 -2.26 14.42 -8.42
N LEU A 137 -2.31 13.11 -8.73
CA LEU A 137 -1.96 12.60 -10.05
C LEU A 137 -3.17 12.46 -10.99
N GLY A 138 -4.40 12.45 -10.46
CA GLY A 138 -5.64 12.33 -11.26
C GLY A 138 -5.83 10.96 -11.91
N TYR A 139 -5.25 9.90 -11.35
CA TYR A 139 -5.38 8.54 -11.88
C TYR A 139 -6.80 8.03 -11.70
N ARG A 140 -7.20 7.10 -12.57
CA ARG A 140 -8.56 6.55 -12.59
C ARG A 140 -8.68 5.22 -11.90
N ARG A 141 -7.55 4.54 -11.70
CA ARG A 141 -7.52 3.18 -11.17
C ARG A 141 -6.28 2.95 -10.32
N TYR A 142 -6.52 2.48 -9.11
CA TYR A 142 -5.51 2.10 -8.14
C TYR A 142 -5.65 0.62 -7.81
N GLU A 143 -4.62 -0.17 -8.08
CA GLU A 143 -4.69 -1.63 -8.02
C GLU A 143 -4.03 -2.19 -6.74
N TRP A 144 -4.64 -3.25 -6.21
CA TRP A 144 -4.05 -4.11 -5.20
C TRP A 144 -4.04 -5.55 -5.69
N LYS A 145 -2.90 -6.22 -5.54
CA LYS A 145 -2.74 -7.63 -5.89
C LYS A 145 -2.07 -8.43 -4.80
N CYS A 146 -2.53 -9.66 -4.65
CA CYS A 146 -1.90 -10.59 -3.72
C CYS A 146 -1.97 -12.02 -4.26
N ASP A 147 -1.15 -12.89 -3.66
CA ASP A 147 -1.34 -14.33 -3.81
C ASP A 147 -2.76 -14.68 -3.34
N ASN A 148 -3.48 -15.50 -4.10
CA ASN A 148 -4.87 -15.85 -3.80
C ASN A 148 -5.00 -16.60 -2.45
N GLY A 149 -3.95 -17.27 -1.97
CA GLY A 149 -3.88 -17.87 -0.64
C GLY A 149 -3.55 -16.89 0.50
N ASN A 150 -3.28 -15.62 0.20
CA ASN A 150 -3.00 -14.60 1.21
C ASN A 150 -4.31 -13.94 1.70
N ASP A 151 -5.04 -14.65 2.55
CA ASP A 151 -6.32 -14.17 3.10
C ASP A 151 -6.19 -12.85 3.87
N ALA A 152 -5.10 -12.65 4.62
CA ALA A 152 -4.86 -11.41 5.36
C ALA A 152 -4.77 -10.18 4.43
N SER A 153 -4.09 -10.33 3.29
CA SER A 153 -4.01 -9.28 2.28
C SER A 153 -5.36 -9.02 1.60
N LYS A 154 -6.14 -10.07 1.29
CA LYS A 154 -7.50 -9.91 0.73
C LYS A 154 -8.44 -9.20 1.69
N VAL A 155 -8.40 -9.54 2.99
CA VAL A 155 -9.15 -8.85 4.04
C VAL A 155 -8.75 -7.38 4.14
N THR A 156 -7.45 -7.09 4.04
CA THR A 156 -6.93 -5.72 4.09
C THR A 156 -7.41 -4.92 2.89
N ALA A 157 -7.32 -5.46 1.67
CA ALA A 157 -7.82 -4.82 0.45
C ALA A 157 -9.33 -4.48 0.57
N GLY A 158 -10.15 -5.44 1.00
CA GLY A 158 -11.59 -5.22 1.21
C GLY A 158 -11.91 -4.18 2.28
N ARG A 159 -11.18 -4.20 3.41
CA ARG A 159 -11.30 -3.20 4.49
C ARG A 159 -11.01 -1.79 3.99
N LEU A 160 -9.91 -1.62 3.25
CA LEU A 160 -9.49 -0.33 2.67
C LEU A 160 -10.41 0.15 1.55
N GLY A 161 -11.26 -0.74 1.03
CA GLY A 161 -12.28 -0.40 0.06
C GLY A 161 -11.95 -0.68 -1.38
N PHE A 162 -10.92 -1.49 -1.63
CA PHE A 162 -10.73 -2.08 -2.94
C PHE A 162 -11.82 -3.13 -3.22
N SER A 163 -12.38 -3.08 -4.42
CA SER A 163 -13.34 -4.02 -4.97
C SER A 163 -12.62 -5.21 -5.61
N PHE A 164 -13.07 -6.45 -5.34
CA PHE A 164 -12.51 -7.67 -5.93
C PHE A 164 -12.97 -7.85 -7.39
N GLU A 165 -12.04 -8.18 -8.28
CA GLU A 165 -12.33 -8.30 -9.72
C GLU A 165 -12.08 -9.69 -10.30
N GLY A 166 -11.29 -10.54 -9.62
CA GLY A 166 -11.09 -11.91 -10.06
C GLY A 166 -9.77 -12.53 -9.65
N VAL A 167 -9.58 -13.78 -10.08
CA VAL A 167 -8.33 -14.53 -9.88
C VAL A 167 -7.73 -14.93 -11.21
N PHE A 168 -6.50 -14.51 -11.45
CA PHE A 168 -5.70 -15.04 -12.54
C PHE A 168 -5.05 -16.35 -12.07
N ARG A 169 -5.57 -17.47 -12.58
CA ARG A 169 -5.05 -18.82 -12.30
C ARG A 169 -3.72 -19.02 -13.00
N LYS A 170 -2.75 -19.64 -12.31
CA LYS A 170 -1.38 -19.85 -12.80
C LYS A 170 -0.71 -18.57 -13.30
N HIS A 171 -0.98 -17.44 -12.65
CA HIS A 171 -0.46 -16.14 -13.07
C HIS A 171 1.07 -16.10 -13.07
N MET A 172 1.72 -16.69 -12.07
CA MET A 172 3.18 -16.73 -11.99
C MET A 172 3.71 -17.89 -11.15
N LEU A 173 5.01 -18.16 -11.31
CA LEU A 173 5.78 -18.95 -10.37
C LEU A 173 6.38 -18.02 -9.31
N SER A 174 6.19 -18.36 -8.05
CA SER A 174 6.75 -17.65 -6.91
C SER A 174 7.45 -18.65 -6.01
N ARG A 175 8.76 -18.50 -5.81
CA ARG A 175 9.57 -19.38 -4.93
C ARG A 175 9.38 -20.88 -5.25
N GLY A 176 9.41 -21.21 -6.54
CA GLY A 176 9.23 -22.59 -7.02
C GLY A 176 7.80 -23.15 -6.89
N LYS A 177 6.81 -22.33 -6.54
CA LYS A 177 5.40 -22.73 -6.39
C LYS A 177 4.50 -21.95 -7.35
N ASN A 178 3.35 -22.54 -7.68
CA ASN A 178 2.29 -21.82 -8.39
C ASN A 178 1.72 -20.69 -7.53
N ARG A 179 1.54 -19.51 -8.14
CA ARG A 179 0.78 -18.40 -7.56
C ARG A 179 -0.38 -18.04 -8.48
N ASP A 180 -1.58 -18.27 -7.96
CA ASP A 180 -2.78 -17.63 -8.45
C ASP A 180 -2.85 -16.22 -7.87
N THR A 181 -3.23 -15.22 -8.66
CA THR A 181 -3.24 -13.82 -8.19
C THR A 181 -4.66 -13.31 -8.10
N ALA A 182 -5.05 -12.87 -6.91
CA ALA A 182 -6.30 -12.15 -6.68
C ALA A 182 -6.10 -10.67 -7.00
N TRP A 183 -7.03 -10.10 -7.78
CA TRP A 183 -7.01 -8.73 -8.24
C TRP A 183 -8.11 -7.92 -7.56
N PHE A 184 -7.72 -6.73 -7.09
CA PHE A 184 -8.63 -5.76 -6.54
C PHE A 184 -8.30 -4.37 -7.08
N SER A 185 -9.30 -3.48 -7.08
CA SER A 185 -9.11 -2.09 -7.51
C SER A 185 -9.93 -1.12 -6.69
N MET A 186 -9.45 0.11 -6.65
CA MET A 186 -10.21 1.31 -6.30
C MET A 186 -10.24 2.20 -7.54
N ILE A 187 -11.39 2.80 -7.85
CA ILE A 187 -11.52 3.72 -8.99
C ILE A 187 -11.81 5.15 -8.54
N ASP A 188 -11.59 6.09 -9.45
CA ASP A 188 -11.83 7.52 -9.28
C ASP A 188 -13.25 7.84 -8.80
N ASP A 189 -14.27 7.17 -9.35
CA ASP A 189 -15.67 7.36 -8.93
C ASP A 189 -15.93 6.92 -7.46
N GLU A 190 -15.20 5.92 -6.97
CA GLU A 190 -15.33 5.43 -5.60
C GLU A 190 -14.55 6.31 -4.60
N TRP A 191 -13.51 6.99 -5.08
CA TRP A 191 -12.53 7.68 -4.24
C TRP A 191 -13.12 8.78 -3.35
N PRO A 192 -13.98 9.71 -3.83
CA PRO A 192 -14.51 10.78 -2.97
C PRO A 192 -15.18 10.25 -1.70
N ARG A 193 -15.96 9.16 -1.83
CA ARG A 193 -16.62 8.50 -0.71
C ARG A 193 -15.61 7.82 0.22
N LEU A 194 -14.64 7.10 -0.35
CA LEU A 194 -13.61 6.40 0.42
C LEU A 194 -12.73 7.38 1.18
N ARG A 195 -12.33 8.49 0.55
CA ARG A 195 -11.60 9.61 1.17
C ARG A 195 -12.32 10.11 2.43
N THR A 196 -13.62 10.44 2.31
CA THR A 196 -14.40 10.89 3.47
C THR A 196 -14.44 9.84 4.59
N ALA A 197 -14.55 8.56 4.25
CA ALA A 197 -14.52 7.51 5.27
C ALA A 197 -13.14 7.35 5.93
N PHE A 198 -12.05 7.45 5.17
CA PHE A 198 -10.69 7.44 5.71
C PHE A 198 -10.46 8.61 6.65
N GLU A 199 -10.81 9.82 6.23
CA GLU A 199 -10.67 11.04 7.03
C GLU A 199 -11.46 10.93 8.34
N ALA A 200 -12.72 10.51 8.28
CA ALA A 200 -13.54 10.31 9.47
C ALA A 200 -12.99 9.21 10.39
N TRP A 201 -12.44 8.13 9.83
CA TRP A 201 -11.84 7.06 10.63
C TRP A 201 -10.54 7.50 11.31
N LEU A 202 -9.73 8.32 10.63
CA LEU A 202 -8.44 8.83 11.10
C LEU A 202 -8.57 10.03 12.05
N GLU A 203 -9.76 10.58 12.21
CA GLU A 203 -9.98 11.65 13.18
C GLU A 203 -9.73 11.16 14.61
N PRO A 204 -9.00 11.92 15.47
CA PRO A 204 -8.73 11.52 16.85
C PRO A 204 -10.00 11.22 17.66
N SER A 205 -11.12 11.86 17.30
CA SER A 205 -12.41 11.63 17.93
C SER A 205 -12.95 10.21 17.74
N ASN A 206 -12.49 9.47 16.73
CA ASN A 206 -12.83 8.07 16.49
C ASN A 206 -12.00 7.08 17.35
N PHE A 207 -11.09 7.56 18.20
CA PHE A 207 -10.31 6.70 19.08
C PHE A 207 -10.62 6.96 20.56
N ASN A 208 -10.65 5.90 21.35
CA ASN A 208 -10.74 5.96 22.81
C ASN A 208 -9.35 6.29 23.40
N ALA A 209 -9.32 6.64 24.69
CA ALA A 209 -8.07 6.96 25.39
C ALA A 209 -7.07 5.78 25.43
N ASP A 210 -7.57 4.54 25.31
CA ASP A 210 -6.75 3.31 25.24
C ASP A 210 -6.26 2.99 23.81
N GLY A 211 -6.56 3.84 22.83
CA GLY A 211 -6.20 3.67 21.42
C GLY A 211 -7.15 2.76 20.62
N SER A 212 -8.19 2.19 21.24
CA SER A 212 -9.19 1.41 20.51
C SER A 212 -10.07 2.31 19.63
N GLN A 213 -10.36 1.87 18.41
CA GLN A 213 -11.30 2.56 17.51
C GLN A 213 -12.74 2.46 18.02
N LYS A 214 -13.51 3.55 17.91
CA LYS A 214 -14.95 3.61 18.25
C LYS A 214 -15.80 3.05 17.11
N MET A 215 -15.46 3.39 15.87
CA MET A 215 -16.05 2.84 14.65
C MET A 215 -14.98 2.25 13.74
N ARG A 216 -15.31 1.15 13.08
CA ARG A 216 -14.47 0.52 12.05
C ARG A 216 -14.58 1.31 10.75
N LEU A 217 -13.52 1.26 9.94
CA LEU A 217 -13.50 1.93 8.63
C LEU A 217 -14.65 1.44 7.75
N GLU A 218 -14.94 0.13 7.77
CA GLU A 218 -16.03 -0.48 7.01
C GLU A 218 -17.41 0.01 7.48
N GLU A 219 -17.58 0.24 8.79
CA GLU A 219 -18.83 0.77 9.35
C GLU A 219 -19.06 2.19 8.86
N ILE A 220 -18.04 3.05 8.90
CA ILE A 220 -18.09 4.42 8.39
C ILE A 220 -18.37 4.42 6.88
N ARG A 221 -17.69 3.58 6.10
CA ARG A 221 -17.94 3.47 4.65
C ARG A 221 -19.38 3.09 4.30
N ASN A 222 -20.03 2.31 5.17
CA ASN A 222 -21.41 1.86 4.97
C ASN A 222 -22.47 2.91 5.36
N THR A 223 -22.10 3.94 6.12
CA THR A 223 -23.03 5.05 6.44
C THR A 223 -23.03 6.15 5.37
N LEU A 224 -22.00 6.19 4.52
CA LEU A 224 -21.89 7.17 3.44
C LEU A 224 -22.71 6.74 2.20
N PRO A 225 -23.38 7.69 1.52
CA PRO A 225 -24.11 7.41 0.29
C PRO A 225 -23.16 6.85 -0.78
N ARG A 226 -23.66 5.91 -1.59
CA ARG A 226 -22.94 5.35 -2.74
C ARG A 226 -22.96 6.32 -3.91
#